data_AF-A0A0P0P281-F1
#
_entry.id   AF-A0A0P0P281-F1
#
_cell.length_a   1.000
_cell.length_b   1.000
_cell.length_c   1.000
_cell.angle_alpha   90.00
_cell.angle_beta   90.00
_cell.angle_gamma   90.00
#
_symmetry.space_group_name_H-M   'P 1'
#
loop_
_entity.id
_entity.type
_entity.pdbx_description
1 polymer ?
#
loop_
_entity_poly.entity_id
_entity_poly.type
_entity_poly.pdbx_seq_one_letter_code
_entity_poly.pdbx_strand_id
1 'polypeptide(L)'
;MNTVIDFDGATVNVRKVRKRARVTDHAVLRYLERVMEVPVEQIRRQILTDGVVLAMALGAQSARLKDHHVVIQGQVVVTILAPTMIVRRRRRKAKWPVAGQQKDQG
;
A
#
# COMPACT_ATOMS: atom_id res chain seq x y z
N MET A 1 1.80 37.06 -11.07
CA MET A 1 2.09 35.99 -12.04
C MET A 1 3.37 35.31 -11.60
N ASN A 2 3.42 33.98 -11.47
CA ASN A 2 4.65 33.29 -11.02
C ASN A 2 5.46 32.85 -12.26
N THR A 3 6.16 33.83 -12.84
CA THR A 3 7.01 33.70 -14.03
C THR A 3 8.47 33.88 -13.63
N VAL A 4 9.34 33.04 -14.19
CA VAL A 4 10.80 33.08 -13.96
C VAL A 4 11.45 33.19 -15.33
N ILE A 5 12.54 33.96 -15.43
CA ILE A 5 13.35 34.05 -16.64
C ILE A 5 14.34 32.87 -16.59
N ASP A 6 14.37 32.05 -17.63
CA ASP A 6 15.34 30.95 -17.74
C ASP A 6 16.73 31.44 -18.19
N PHE A 7 17.68 30.52 -18.29
CA PHE A 7 19.06 30.83 -18.67
C PHE A 7 19.20 31.38 -20.10
N ASP A 8 18.20 31.15 -20.96
CA ASP A 8 18.16 31.63 -22.35
C ASP A 8 17.37 32.96 -22.49
N GLY A 9 16.95 33.55 -21.37
CA GLY A 9 16.19 34.79 -21.33
C GLY A 9 14.69 34.62 -21.63
N ALA A 10 14.20 33.38 -21.78
CA ALA A 10 12.79 33.12 -22.04
C ALA A 10 11.98 33.17 -20.74
N THR A 11 10.75 33.68 -20.87
CA THR A 11 9.82 33.76 -19.73
C THR A 11 9.10 32.44 -19.52
N VAL A 12 9.42 31.73 -18.44
CA VAL A 12 8.82 30.45 -18.09
C VAL A 12 7.72 30.63 -17.07
N ASN A 13 6.53 30.12 -17.38
CA ASN A 13 5.41 30.05 -16.44
C ASN A 13 5.54 28.81 -15.55
N VAL A 14 6.07 28.98 -14.33
CA VAL A 14 6.34 27.89 -13.39
C VAL A 14 5.05 27.16 -12.99
N ARG A 15 3.92 27.88 -12.88
CA ARG A 15 2.63 27.27 -12.55
C ARG A 15 2.18 26.29 -13.64
N LYS A 16 2.42 26.61 -14.92
CA LYS A 16 2.10 25.74 -16.06
C LYS A 16 2.98 24.50 -16.05
N VAL A 17 4.29 24.66 -15.80
CA VAL A 17 5.25 23.54 -15.73
C VAL A 17 4.90 22.61 -14.57
N ARG A 18 4.69 23.15 -13.37
CA ARG A 18 4.38 22.38 -12.15
C ARG A 18 3.12 21.52 -12.28
N LYS A 19 2.11 21.97 -13.04
CA LYS A 19 0.90 21.16 -13.32
C LYS A 19 1.20 19.86 -14.07
N ARG A 20 2.22 19.86 -14.93
CA ARG A 20 2.62 18.72 -15.77
C ARG A 20 3.79 17.93 -15.18
N ALA A 21 4.53 18.51 -14.25
CA ALA A 21 5.61 17.84 -13.55
C ALA A 21 5.12 16.57 -12.84
N ARG A 22 5.99 15.56 -12.81
CA ARG A 22 5.76 14.26 -12.18
C ARG A 22 7.02 13.85 -11.43
N VAL A 23 6.81 13.22 -10.27
CA VAL A 23 7.86 12.53 -9.53
C VAL A 23 7.45 11.06 -9.48
N THR A 24 8.36 10.17 -9.83
CA THR A 24 8.09 8.73 -9.81
C THR A 24 8.25 8.17 -8.40
N ASP A 25 7.55 7.08 -8.09
CA ASP A 25 7.70 6.40 -6.80
C ASP A 25 9.14 5.93 -6.57
N HIS A 26 9.85 5.54 -7.63
CA HIS A 26 11.28 5.20 -7.56
C HIS A 26 12.13 6.39 -7.09
N ALA A 27 11.89 7.59 -7.64
CA ALA A 27 12.62 8.79 -7.23
C ALA A 27 12.33 9.15 -5.77
N VAL A 28 11.08 9.00 -5.32
CA VAL A 28 10.71 9.18 -3.91
C VAL A 28 11.47 8.18 -3.02
N LEU A 29 11.50 6.90 -3.39
CA LEU A 29 12.20 5.87 -2.64
C LEU A 29 13.70 6.18 -2.52
N ARG A 30 14.35 6.61 -3.61
CA ARG A 30 15.76 7.02 -3.57
C ARG A 30 16.01 8.26 -2.72
N TYR A 31 15.08 9.23 -2.72
CA TYR A 31 15.17 10.39 -1.87
C TYR A 31 15.08 10.01 -0.38
N LEU A 32 14.16 9.12 -0.02
CA LEU A 32 14.05 8.58 1.34
C LEU A 32 15.35 7.88 1.78
N GLU A 33 15.93 7.04 0.93
CA GLU A 33 17.17 6.31 1.24
C GLU A 33 18.40 7.23 1.34
N ARG A 34 18.61 8.11 0.35
CA ARG A 34 19.88 8.83 0.18
C ARG A 34 19.91 10.20 0.86
N VAL A 35 18.76 10.85 0.99
CA VAL A 35 18.67 12.21 1.53
C VAL A 35 18.11 12.18 2.94
N MET A 36 17.06 11.38 3.20
CA MET A 36 16.49 11.24 4.54
C MET A 36 17.10 10.10 5.35
N GLU A 37 18.04 9.35 4.78
CA GLU A 37 18.73 8.23 5.43
C GLU A 37 17.79 7.15 6.00
N VAL A 38 16.60 7.01 5.41
CA VAL A 38 15.63 5.99 5.82
C VAL A 38 16.12 4.63 5.32
N PRO A 39 16.31 3.63 6.21
CA PRO A 39 16.89 2.33 5.83
C PRO A 39 15.84 1.41 5.19
N VAL A 40 15.35 1.76 4.00
CA VAL A 40 14.21 1.11 3.33
C VAL A 40 14.40 -0.41 3.16
N GLU A 41 15.59 -0.87 2.76
CA GLU A 41 15.85 -2.31 2.59
C GLU A 41 15.92 -3.06 3.93
N GLN A 42 16.35 -2.42 5.01
CA GLN A 42 16.28 -3.01 6.35
C GLN A 42 14.82 -3.14 6.80
N ILE A 43 14.01 -2.10 6.57
CA ILE A 43 12.57 -2.11 6.85
C ILE A 43 11.88 -3.24 6.07
N ARG A 44 12.22 -3.43 4.79
CA ARG A 44 11.69 -4.52 3.96
C ARG A 44 11.97 -5.89 4.59
N ARG A 45 13.19 -6.13 5.07
CA ARG A 45 13.56 -7.39 5.74
C ARG A 45 12.81 -7.58 7.06
N GLN A 46 12.64 -6.51 7.84
CA GLN A 46 11.89 -6.55 9.08
C GLN A 46 10.40 -6.86 8.88
N ILE A 47 9.82 -6.46 7.76
CA ILE A 47 8.44 -6.81 7.39
C ILE A 47 8.34 -8.29 6.99
N LEU A 48 9.30 -8.80 6.22
CA LEU A 48 9.34 -10.18 5.73
C LEU A 48 9.94 -11.13 6.76
N THR A 49 9.29 -11.25 7.91
CA THR A 49 9.66 -12.25 8.92
C THR A 49 9.26 -13.66 8.50
N ASP A 50 9.88 -14.69 9.09
CA ASP A 50 9.51 -16.10 8.85
C ASP A 50 8.02 -16.38 9.10
N GLY A 51 7.42 -15.70 10.09
CA GLY A 51 6.00 -15.80 10.35
C GLY A 51 5.12 -15.22 9.24
N VAL A 52 5.55 -14.14 8.60
CA VAL A 52 4.85 -13.56 7.43
C VAL A 52 5.01 -14.48 6.22
N VAL A 53 6.20 -15.02 6.00
CA VAL A 53 6.45 -15.98 4.91
C VAL A 53 5.62 -17.26 5.09
N LEU A 54 5.54 -17.79 6.31
CA LEU A 54 4.68 -18.92 6.63
C LEU A 54 3.20 -18.60 6.40
N ALA A 55 2.75 -17.41 6.81
CA ALA A 55 1.38 -16.96 6.57
C ALA A 55 1.06 -16.88 5.06
N MET A 56 2.00 -16.39 4.25
CA MET A 56 1.88 -16.41 2.78
C MET A 56 1.77 -17.84 2.24
N ALA A 57 2.63 -18.76 2.72
CA ALA A 57 2.61 -20.16 2.28
C ALA A 57 1.29 -20.87 2.63
N LEU A 58 0.65 -20.50 3.74
CA LEU A 58 -0.65 -21.01 4.17
C LEU A 58 -1.84 -20.30 3.50
N GLY A 59 -1.61 -19.32 2.63
CA GLY A 59 -2.67 -18.55 1.96
C GLY A 59 -3.43 -17.60 2.88
N ALA A 60 -2.82 -17.15 3.97
CA ALA A 60 -3.44 -16.19 4.87
C ALA A 60 -3.63 -14.82 4.20
N GLN A 61 -4.74 -14.15 4.49
CA GLN A 61 -5.02 -12.80 4.01
C GLN A 61 -4.31 -11.72 4.84
N SER A 62 -3.81 -12.07 6.02
CA SER A 62 -3.14 -11.15 6.91
C SER A 62 -2.31 -11.87 7.97
N ALA A 63 -1.30 -11.17 8.50
CA ALA A 63 -0.46 -11.65 9.60
C ALA A 63 -0.21 -10.53 10.61
N ARG A 64 0.05 -10.91 11.87
CA ARG A 64 0.37 -9.97 12.94
C ARG A 64 1.88 -9.97 13.18
N LEU A 65 2.49 -8.81 13.04
CA LEU A 65 3.83 -8.53 13.53
C LEU A 65 3.73 -7.94 14.94
N LYS A 66 4.86 -7.81 15.64
CA LYS A 66 4.91 -7.36 17.04
C LYS A 66 4.08 -6.09 17.28
N ASP A 67 4.32 -5.07 16.44
CA ASP A 67 3.77 -3.73 16.62
C ASP A 67 2.86 -3.29 15.46
N HIS A 68 2.54 -4.16 14.50
CA HIS A 68 1.68 -3.78 13.36
C HIS A 68 1.06 -5.01 12.71
N HIS A 69 0.00 -4.79 11.93
CA HIS A 69 -0.70 -5.83 11.20
C HIS A 69 -0.45 -5.68 9.70
N VAL A 70 -0.19 -6.78 9.01
CA VAL A 70 0.08 -6.77 7.57
C VAL A 70 -1.05 -7.43 6.81
N VAL A 71 -1.40 -6.86 5.67
CA VAL A 71 -2.35 -7.44 4.72
C VAL A 71 -1.57 -8.08 3.58
N ILE A 72 -1.91 -9.31 3.27
CA ILE A 72 -1.23 -10.15 2.28
C ILE A 72 -2.20 -10.44 1.13
N GLN A 73 -1.70 -10.34 -0.11
CA GLN A 73 -2.38 -10.81 -1.30
C GLN A 73 -1.44 -11.76 -2.06
N GLY A 74 -1.73 -13.06 -1.99
CA GLY A 74 -0.83 -14.09 -2.50
C GLY A 74 0.50 -14.07 -1.74
N GLN A 75 1.59 -13.73 -2.42
CA GLN A 75 2.95 -13.66 -1.87
C GLN A 75 3.43 -12.21 -1.64
N VAL A 76 2.51 -11.23 -1.64
CA VAL A 76 2.86 -9.81 -1.55
C VAL A 76 2.21 -9.18 -0.32
N VAL A 77 3.00 -8.49 0.50
CA VAL A 77 2.48 -7.58 1.53
C VAL A 77 2.03 -6.29 0.85
N VAL A 78 0.73 -5.99 0.92
CA VAL A 78 0.13 -4.84 0.22
C VAL A 78 -0.22 -3.68 1.14
N THR A 79 -0.30 -3.92 2.46
CA THR A 79 -0.64 -2.88 3.43
C THR A 79 -0.02 -3.18 4.79
N ILE A 80 0.55 -2.16 5.41
CA ILE A 80 0.93 -2.16 6.83
C ILE A 80 -0.08 -1.31 7.59
N LEU A 81 -0.70 -1.87 8.61
CA LEU A 81 -1.66 -1.21 9.49
C LEU A 81 -0.97 -0.93 10.82
N ALA A 82 -0.82 0.35 11.15
CA ALA A 82 -0.31 0.78 12.44
C ALA A 82 -1.27 0.35 13.58
N PRO A 83 -0.81 0.21 14.84
CA PRO A 83 -1.63 -0.24 15.96
C PRO A 83 -2.95 0.53 16.13
N THR A 84 -2.92 1.82 15.83
CA THR A 84 -4.04 2.75 15.99
C THR A 84 -5.00 2.76 14.79
N MET A 85 -4.66 2.09 13.68
CA MET A 85 -5.50 2.08 12.49
C MET A 85 -6.66 1.09 12.65
N ILE A 86 -7.88 1.62 12.76
CA ILE A 86 -9.09 0.80 12.73
C ILE A 86 -9.39 0.41 11.28
N VAL A 87 -9.29 -0.88 10.98
CA VAL A 87 -9.77 -1.42 9.70
C VAL A 87 -11.29 -1.30 9.67
N ARG A 88 -11.82 -0.36 8.89
CA ARG A 88 -13.25 -0.34 8.55
C ARG A 88 -13.56 -1.56 7.70
N ARG A 89 -13.87 -2.70 8.34
CA ARG A 89 -14.42 -3.85 7.64
C ARG A 89 -15.73 -3.41 7.00
N ARG A 90 -15.73 -3.29 5.68
CA ARG A 90 -16.97 -3.19 4.91
C ARG A 90 -17.72 -4.50 5.16
N ARG A 91 -18.69 -4.50 6.09
CA ARG A 91 -19.57 -5.64 6.35
C ARG A 91 -20.26 -5.97 5.03
N ARG A 92 -19.74 -6.95 4.29
CA ARG A 92 -20.54 -7.61 3.27
C ARG A 92 -21.64 -8.33 4.06
N LYS A 93 -22.91 -7.99 3.82
CA LYS A 93 -24.03 -8.74 4.39
C LYS A 93 -23.83 -10.20 4.00
N ALA A 94 -23.54 -11.06 4.97
CA ALA A 94 -23.49 -12.49 4.72
C ALA A 94 -24.90 -12.91 4.27
N LYS A 95 -25.04 -13.34 3.02
CA LYS A 95 -26.24 -14.07 2.60
C LYS A 95 -26.06 -15.47 3.17
N TRP A 96 -26.70 -15.75 4.30
CA TRP A 96 -26.85 -17.12 4.77
C TRP A 96 -27.70 -17.87 3.74
N PRO A 97 -27.29 -19.03 3.22
CA PRO A 97 -28.21 -19.90 2.52
C PRO A 97 -29.25 -20.35 3.56
N VAL A 98 -30.50 -19.93 3.37
CA VAL A 98 -31.63 -20.48 4.12
C VAL A 98 -31.72 -21.97 3.78
N ALA A 99 -31.46 -22.81 4.78
CA ALA A 99 -31.70 -24.24 4.69
C ALA A 99 -33.20 -24.48 4.46
N GLY A 100 -33.52 -25.32 3.47
CA GLY A 100 -34.87 -25.87 3.31
C GLY A 100 -35.59 -25.45 2.03
N GLN A 101 -35.22 -26.07 0.91
CA GLN A 101 -36.19 -26.53 -0.09
C GLN A 101 -35.72 -27.89 -0.64
N GLN A 102 -35.89 -28.95 0.15
CA GLN A 102 -36.15 -30.27 -0.44
C GLN A 102 -37.57 -30.18 -1.01
N LYS A 103 -37.67 -30.11 -2.34
CA LYS A 103 -38.91 -30.47 -3.02
C LYS A 103 -38.79 -31.93 -3.38
N ASP A 104 -39.45 -32.78 -2.58
CA ASP A 104 -40.00 -34.04 -3.04
C ASP A 104 -40.95 -33.75 -4.22
N GLN A 105 -40.64 -34.31 -5.38
CA GLN A 105 -41.58 -34.73 -6.43
C GLN A 105 -40.86 -35.91 -7.10
N GLY A 106 -41.31 -37.16 -6.98
CA GLY A 106 -42.69 -37.61 -7.19
C GLY A 106 -42.76 -38.16 -8.60
#